data_AF-A0A2N8Z9R3-F1
#
_entry.id   AF-A0A2N8Z9R3-F1
#
_cell.length_a   1.000
_cell.length_b   1.000
_cell.length_c   1.000
_cell.angle_alpha   90.00
_cell.angle_beta   90.00
_cell.angle_gamma   90.00
#
_symmetry.space_group_name_H-M   'P 1'
#
loop_
_entity.id
_entity.type
_entity.pdbx_description
1 polymer ?
#
loop_
_entity_poly.entity_id
_entity_poly.type
_entity_poly.pdbx_seq_one_letter_code
_entity_poly.pdbx_strand_id
1 'polypeptide(L)'
;MAEMAKTHGNEPLRISFINALFLIMDEMIWASDTRSPGAIPKNLKALRDNGKRLILPKKRKRKPYPRAVLKKPARYPNKHATRS
;
A
#
# COMPACT_ATOMS: atom_id res chain seq x y z
N MET A 1 6.26 -1.85 10.79
CA MET A 1 5.62 -2.92 9.99
C MET A 1 6.02 -4.31 10.40
N ALA A 2 7.31 -4.58 10.64
CA ALA A 2 7.82 -5.92 10.99
C ALA A 2 7.05 -6.61 12.13
N GLU A 3 6.82 -5.92 13.25
CA GLU A 3 6.09 -6.46 14.40
C GLU A 3 4.62 -6.79 14.09
N MET A 4 3.92 -5.94 13.32
CA MET A 4 2.55 -6.24 12.87
C MET A 4 2.53 -7.45 11.94
N ALA A 5 3.51 -7.52 11.03
CA ALA A 5 3.65 -8.62 10.09
C ALA A 5 3.93 -9.94 10.82
N LYS A 6 4.79 -9.91 11.85
CA LYS A 6 5.09 -11.04 12.74
C LYS A 6 3.85 -11.53 13.50
N THR A 7 3.03 -10.60 13.99
CA THR A 7 1.78 -10.92 14.71
C THR A 7 0.79 -11.65 13.80
N HIS A 8 0.73 -11.28 12.52
CA HIS A 8 -0.21 -11.85 11.54
C HIS A 8 0.40 -12.88 10.59
N GLY A 9 1.66 -13.30 10.78
CA GLY A 9 2.37 -14.27 9.93
C GLY A 9 2.54 -13.84 8.46
N ASN A 10 2.53 -12.55 8.17
CA ASN A 10 2.64 -12.02 6.81
C ASN A 10 4.00 -11.36 6.57
N GLU A 11 4.39 -11.25 5.31
CA GLU A 11 5.55 -10.47 4.91
C GLU A 11 5.30 -8.97 5.16
N PRO A 12 6.24 -8.20 5.72
CA PRO A 12 6.06 -6.77 6.02
C PRO A 12 5.63 -5.94 4.81
N LEU A 13 6.07 -6.32 3.61
CA LEU A 13 5.73 -5.68 2.33
C LEU A 13 4.25 -5.85 1.94
N ARG A 14 3.53 -6.78 2.56
CA ARG A 14 2.09 -6.98 2.31
C ARG A 14 1.20 -6.02 3.09
N ILE A 15 1.74 -5.27 4.04
CA ILE A 15 0.97 -4.29 4.80
C ILE A 15 1.05 -2.95 4.06
N SER A 16 -0.09 -2.28 3.89
CA SER A 16 -0.12 -0.95 3.26
C SER A 16 0.69 0.05 4.09
N PHE A 17 1.78 0.58 3.54
CA PHE A 17 2.66 1.51 4.25
C PHE A 17 1.95 2.80 4.68
N ILE A 18 1.24 3.46 3.76
CA ILE A 18 0.59 4.76 3.99
C ILE A 18 -0.44 4.68 5.12
N ASN A 19 -1.39 3.74 5.02
CA ASN A 19 -2.44 3.61 6.04
C ASN A 19 -1.87 3.18 7.39
N ALA A 20 -0.82 2.36 7.38
CA ALA A 20 -0.19 1.92 8.61
C ALA A 20 0.63 3.04 9.26
N LEU A 21 1.23 3.94 8.47
CA LEU A 21 1.85 5.16 8.97
C LEU A 21 0.81 6.07 9.65
N PHE A 22 -0.33 6.32 8.99
CA PHE A 22 -1.40 7.11 9.60
C PHE A 22 -1.91 6.50 10.90
N LEU A 23 -2.06 5.17 10.95
CA LEU A 23 -2.49 4.47 12.16
C LEU A 23 -1.47 4.60 13.30
N ILE A 24 -0.16 4.54 12.99
CA ILE A 24 0.90 4.74 13.99
C ILE A 24 0.91 6.18 14.49
N MET A 25 0.77 7.15 13.59
CA MET A 25 0.74 8.57 13.95
C MET A 25 -0.44 8.90 14.84
N ASP A 26 -1.63 8.39 14.51
CA ASP A 26 -2.85 8.57 15.30
C ASP A 26 -2.64 8.04 16.72
N GLU A 27 -2.23 6.78 16.87
CA GLU A 27 -1.92 6.19 18.19
C GLU A 27 -0.85 6.98 18.96
N MET A 28 0.15 7.54 18.27
CA MET A 28 1.20 8.32 18.93
C MET A 28 0.68 9.66 19.45
N ILE A 29 -0.22 10.30 18.71
CA ILE A 29 -0.91 11.53 19.12
C ILE A 29 -1.79 11.25 20.34
N TRP A 30 -2.63 10.21 20.29
CA TRP A 30 -3.51 9.84 21.41
C TRP A 30 -2.72 9.33 22.63
N ALA A 31 -1.63 8.60 22.41
CA ALA A 31 -0.74 8.14 23.48
C ALA A 31 0.00 9.29 24.16
N SER A 32 0.32 10.37 23.43
CA SER A 32 0.98 11.55 24.01
C SER A 32 0.10 12.29 25.03
N ASP A 33 -1.22 12.23 24.85
CA ASP A 33 -2.19 12.87 25.74
C ASP A 33 -2.60 11.96 26.92
N THR A 34 -2.13 10.72 26.92
CA THR A 34 -2.47 9.73 27.95
C THR A 34 -1.61 9.94 29.20
N ARG A 35 -2.24 10.35 30.32
CA ARG A 35 -1.57 10.59 31.62
C ARG A 35 -0.91 9.35 32.26
N SER A 36 -1.20 8.14 31.79
CA SER A 36 -0.69 6.89 32.37
C SER A 36 0.21 6.14 31.39
N PRO A 37 1.53 6.07 31.63
CA PRO A 37 2.47 5.29 30.82
C PRO A 37 2.13 3.79 30.80
N GLY A 38 1.39 3.29 31.80
CA GLY A 38 0.98 1.88 31.89
C GLY A 38 -0.02 1.44 30.81
N ALA A 39 -0.66 2.39 30.10
CA ALA A 39 -1.58 2.07 29.01
C ALA A 39 -0.87 1.77 27.68
N ILE A 40 0.40 2.16 27.52
CA ILE A 40 1.16 2.03 26.26
C ILE A 40 1.17 0.59 25.72
N PRO A 41 1.46 -0.46 26.52
CA PRO A 41 1.46 -1.84 26.00
C PRO A 41 0.08 -2.28 25.49
N LYS A 42 -1.00 -1.83 26.12
CA LYS A 42 -2.37 -2.13 25.70
C LYS A 42 -2.69 -1.47 24.36
N ASN A 43 -2.29 -0.21 24.19
CA ASN A 43 -2.50 0.54 22.95
C ASN A 43 -1.68 -0.07 21.80
N LEU A 44 -0.43 -0.46 22.06
CA LEU A 44 0.40 -1.16 21.06
C LEU A 44 -0.19 -2.51 20.63
N LYS A 45 -0.86 -3.23 21.55
CA LYS A 45 -1.58 -4.45 21.20
C LYS A 45 -2.79 -4.14 20.30
N ALA A 46 -3.60 -3.14 20.66
CA ALA A 46 -4.73 -2.70 19.86
C ALA A 46 -4.31 -2.21 18.45
N LEU A 47 -3.22 -1.45 18.35
CA LEU A 47 -2.59 -1.04 17.09
C LEU A 47 -2.26 -2.24 16.19
N ARG A 48 -1.65 -3.29 16.77
CA ARG A 48 -1.29 -4.50 16.02
C ARG A 48 -2.52 -5.28 15.58
N ASP A 49 -3.54 -5.39 16.42
CA ASP A 49 -4.81 -6.04 16.10
C ASP A 49 -5.55 -5.29 14.99
N ASN A 50 -5.61 -3.95 15.08
CA ASN A 50 -6.14 -3.07 14.04
C ASN A 50 -5.35 -3.17 12.74
N GLY A 51 -4.05 -3.44 12.81
CA GLY A 51 -3.17 -3.66 11.65
C GLY A 51 -3.63 -4.80 10.73
N LYS A 52 -4.47 -5.74 11.21
CA LYS A 52 -5.04 -6.82 10.38
C LYS A 52 -5.79 -6.28 9.15
N ARG A 53 -6.47 -5.13 9.28
CA ARG A 53 -7.25 -4.51 8.19
C ARG A 53 -6.37 -3.94 7.07
N LEU A 54 -5.08 -3.76 7.34
CA LEU A 54 -4.11 -3.14 6.44
C LEU A 54 -3.35 -4.16 5.59
N ILE A 55 -3.64 -5.45 5.77
CA ILE A 55 -3.06 -6.53 4.98
C ILE A 55 -3.65 -6.44 3.57
N LEU A 56 -2.79 -6.17 2.60
CA LEU A 56 -3.17 -6.07 1.20
C LEU A 56 -3.56 -7.44 0.66
N PRO A 57 -4.58 -7.52 -0.21
CA PRO A 57 -4.91 -8.75 -0.90
C PRO A 57 -3.74 -9.20 -1.77
N LYS A 58 -3.60 -10.50 -1.97
CA LYS A 58 -2.56 -11.06 -2.84
C LYS A 58 -2.64 -10.41 -4.22
N LYS A 59 -1.48 -9.99 -4.75
CA LYS A 59 -1.38 -9.42 -6.10
C LYS A 59 -2.00 -10.39 -7.10
N ARG A 60 -3.02 -9.90 -7.82
CA ARG A 60 -3.73 -10.70 -8.84
C ARG A 60 -2.77 -11.05 -9.97
N LYS A 61 -2.71 -12.33 -10.36
CA LYS A 61 -1.97 -12.77 -11.56
C LYS A 61 -2.80 -12.42 -12.79
N ARG A 62 -2.53 -11.27 -13.41
CA ARG A 62 -3.13 -10.91 -14.70
C ARG A 62 -2.27 -11.51 -15.82
N LYS A 63 -2.91 -12.01 -16.88
CA LYS A 63 -2.19 -12.37 -18.10
C LYS A 63 -1.47 -11.10 -18.61
N PRO A 64 -0.18 -11.17 -18.97
CA PRO A 64 0.49 -10.05 -19.59
C PRO A 64 -0.14 -9.83 -20.97
N TYR A 65 -0.69 -8.65 -21.20
CA TYR A 65 -1.11 -8.22 -22.53
C TYR A 65 -0.02 -7.32 -23.11
N PRO A 66 0.35 -7.49 -24.39
CA PRO A 66 1.26 -6.56 -25.04
C PRO A 66 0.64 -5.16 -24.99
N ARG A 67 1.46 -4.14 -24.70
CA ARG A 67 1.00 -2.75 -24.74
C ARG A 67 0.61 -2.43 -26.18
N ALA A 68 -0.69 -2.25 -26.44
CA ALA A 68 -1.17 -1.68 -27.69
C ALA A 68 -0.89 -0.16 -27.63
N VAL A 69 0.23 0.26 -28.21
CA VAL A 69 0.57 1.68 -28.34
C VAL A 69 0.08 2.14 -29.70
N LEU A 70 -0.59 3.30 -29.77
CA LEU A 70 -0.87 3.95 -31.04
C LEU A 70 0.46 4.14 -31.78
N LYS A 71 0.46 3.88 -33.09
CA LYS A 71 1.65 4.08 -33.91
C LYS A 71 2.14 5.52 -33.73
N LYS A 72 3.43 5.70 -33.46
CA LYS A 72 4.03 7.04 -33.33
C LYS A 72 3.69 7.83 -34.60
N PRO A 73 3.14 9.06 -34.48
CA PRO A 73 2.80 9.86 -35.66
C PRO A 73 4.07 10.12 -36.46
N ALA A 74 3.96 10.04 -37.79
CA ALA A 74 5.06 10.39 -38.68
C ALA A 74 5.35 11.89 -38.54
N ARG A 75 6.63 12.26 -38.43
CA ARG A 75 7.06 13.67 -38.33
C ARG A 75 6.81 14.45 -39.63
N TYR A 76 6.74 13.74 -40.75
CA TYR A 76 6.55 14.31 -42.08
C TYR A 76 5.47 13.52 -42.86
N PRO A 77 4.79 14.16 -43.82
CA PRO A 77 3.80 13.49 -44.66
C PRO A 77 4.44 12.32 -45.40
N ASN A 78 3.87 11.12 -45.26
CA ASN A 78 4.30 9.98 -46.03
C ASN A 78 3.49 9.96 -47.35
N LYS A 79 4.19 10.05 -48.48
CA LYS A 79 3.59 10.08 -49.84
C LYS A 79 2.73 8.84 -50.14
N HIS A 80 2.92 7.75 -49.38
CA HIS A 80 2.18 6.48 -49.51
C HIS A 80 1.21 6.20 -48.36
N ALA A 81 0.93 7.17 -47.48
CA ALA A 81 -0.11 6.99 -46.47
C ALA A 81 -1.47 6.94 -47.15
N THR A 82 -2.01 5.75 -47.35
CA THR A 82 -3.42 5.56 -47.72
C THR A 82 -4.29 6.22 -46.65
N ARG A 83 -5.20 7.10 -47.09
CA ARG A 83 -6.25 7.67 -46.22
C ARG A 83 -7.10 6.48 -45.76
N SER A 84 -6.93 6.08 -44.50
CA SER A 84 -7.85 5.17 -43.79
C SER A 84 -9.17 5.85 -43.55
#